data_AF-A0A2W5X2H7-F1
#
_entry.id   AF-A0A2W5X2H7-F1
#
_cell.length_a   1.000
_cell.length_b   1.000
_cell.length_c   1.000
_cell.angle_alpha   90.00
_cell.angle_beta   90.00
_cell.angle_gamma   90.00
#
_symmetry.space_group_name_H-M   'P 1'
#
loop_
_entity.id
_entity.type
_entity.pdbx_description
1 polymer ?
#
loop_
_entity_poly.entity_id
_entity_poly.type
_entity_poly.pdbx_seq_one_letter_code
_entity_poly.pdbx_strand_id
1 'polypeptide(L)'
;MPETAPSDWRRFTGANLSQRAIKAAAARKTEIRHAIRVSAAVGAAYAIATLLRLPQGYWAVFTAVIVVQASLGATITASIERFLGTVVGALAGAVAAYLHSRWSEFGGLILCLTVALLAFVVSIRPSLKAAPVTAVIMLIGTTTHMDPLIAASLRVAEITVGSLVGVAATLLIFPARAHAAVVASIQKIVGLQAQILESHAEALRGAPDTTDYLKAQDDLRAALAKLQTAMTEADRESATKLSDRSVSDALPRTLWRLRND
;
A
#
# COMPACT_ATOMS: atom_id res chain seq x y z
N MET A 1 10.07 -62.74 22.51
CA MET A 1 10.66 -61.49 22.00
C MET A 1 9.54 -60.47 21.88
N PRO A 2 9.64 -59.25 22.44
CA PRO A 2 8.57 -58.27 22.30
C PRO A 2 8.63 -57.62 20.92
N GLU A 3 7.52 -57.67 20.18
CA GLU A 3 7.33 -56.97 18.91
C GLU A 3 7.36 -55.45 19.14
N THR A 4 8.32 -54.76 18.53
CA THR A 4 8.36 -53.30 18.51
C THR A 4 7.43 -52.78 17.40
N ALA A 5 6.55 -51.84 17.75
CA ALA A 5 5.64 -51.21 16.81
C ALA A 5 6.41 -50.56 15.62
N PRO A 6 5.84 -50.53 14.40
CA PRO A 6 6.53 -50.00 13.22
C PRO A 6 6.92 -48.54 13.45
N SER A 7 8.21 -48.23 13.33
CA SER A 7 8.72 -46.87 13.44
C SER A 7 8.17 -46.04 12.28
N ASP A 8 7.17 -45.23 12.59
CA ASP A 8 6.55 -44.32 11.64
C ASP A 8 7.56 -43.23 11.24
N TRP A 9 8.47 -43.54 10.31
CA TRP A 9 9.60 -42.72 9.89
C TRP A 9 9.18 -41.48 9.08
N ARG A 10 7.92 -41.44 8.65
CA ARG A 10 7.30 -40.33 7.88
C ARG A 10 7.28 -38.99 8.62
N ARG A 11 7.45 -38.99 9.96
CA ARG A 11 7.58 -37.76 10.77
C ARG A 11 8.94 -37.07 10.61
N PHE A 12 9.98 -37.77 10.14
CA PHE A 12 11.32 -37.21 9.92
C PHE A 12 11.56 -36.77 8.47
N THR A 13 10.74 -37.22 7.52
CA THR A 13 10.77 -36.67 6.15
C THR A 13 10.02 -35.34 6.12
N GLY A 14 10.70 -34.25 5.77
CA GLY A 14 10.19 -32.86 5.75
C GLY A 14 8.94 -32.55 4.87
N ALA A 15 8.22 -33.57 4.42
CA ALA A 15 6.97 -33.46 3.68
C ALA A 15 5.89 -32.67 4.44
N ASN A 16 5.77 -32.84 5.76
CA ASN A 16 4.80 -32.11 6.58
C ASN A 16 5.13 -30.60 6.73
N LEU A 17 6.41 -30.23 6.67
CA LEU A 17 6.83 -28.82 6.65
C LEU A 17 6.48 -28.18 5.30
N SER A 18 6.68 -28.89 4.19
CA SER A 18 6.33 -28.39 2.85
C SER A 18 4.81 -28.21 2.69
N GLN A 19 3.99 -29.15 3.18
CA GLN A 19 2.53 -29.04 3.09
C GLN A 19 1.95 -27.95 4.01
N ARG A 20 2.51 -27.77 5.21
CA ARG A 20 2.17 -26.65 6.10
C ARG A 20 2.59 -25.31 5.50
N ALA A 21 3.78 -25.24 4.90
CA ALA A 21 4.25 -24.04 4.20
C ALA A 21 3.40 -23.71 2.97
N ILE A 22 2.99 -24.71 2.18
CA ILE A 22 2.10 -24.53 1.03
C ILE A 22 0.69 -24.11 1.48
N LYS A 23 0.14 -24.70 2.55
CA LYS A 23 -1.14 -24.25 3.13
C LYS A 23 -1.04 -22.85 3.73
N ALA A 24 0.06 -22.51 4.39
CA ALA A 24 0.30 -21.17 4.94
C ALA A 24 0.49 -20.13 3.83
N ALA A 25 1.16 -20.48 2.72
CA ALA A 25 1.28 -19.63 1.53
C ALA A 25 -0.08 -19.47 0.82
N ALA A 26 -0.87 -20.53 0.71
CA ALA A 26 -2.23 -20.47 0.17
C ALA A 26 -3.15 -19.58 1.02
N ALA A 27 -2.95 -19.53 2.34
CA ALA A 27 -3.65 -18.61 3.24
C ALA A 27 -3.27 -17.13 3.03
N ARG A 28 -2.11 -16.84 2.41
CA ARG A 28 -1.60 -15.49 2.09
C ARG A 28 -1.81 -15.08 0.63
N LYS A 29 -2.85 -15.61 -0.02
CA LYS A 29 -3.17 -15.37 -1.45
C LYS A 29 -3.17 -13.89 -1.84
N THR A 30 -3.68 -13.00 -0.99
CA THR A 30 -3.73 -11.55 -1.25
C THR A 30 -2.35 -10.92 -1.24
N GLU A 31 -1.49 -11.31 -0.30
CA GLU A 31 -0.10 -10.82 -0.19
C GLU A 31 0.71 -11.26 -1.41
N ILE A 32 0.58 -12.53 -1.82
CA ILE A 32 1.27 -13.07 -3.01
C ILE A 32 0.81 -12.35 -4.28
N ARG A 33 -0.49 -12.12 -4.44
CA ARG A 33 -1.03 -11.35 -5.59
C ARG A 33 -0.46 -9.93 -5.63
N HIS A 34 -0.37 -9.27 -4.48
CA HIS A 34 0.21 -7.94 -4.39
C HIS A 34 1.71 -7.96 -4.74
N ALA A 35 2.47 -8.92 -4.20
CA ALA A 35 3.89 -9.08 -4.53
C ALA A 35 4.12 -9.30 -6.03
N ILE A 36 3.34 -10.17 -6.67
CA ILE A 36 3.40 -10.40 -8.13
C ILE A 36 3.11 -9.11 -8.90
N ARG A 37 2.07 -8.37 -8.50
CA ARG A 37 1.71 -7.09 -9.12
C ARG A 37 2.84 -6.06 -9.02
N VAL A 38 3.44 -5.91 -7.83
CA VAL A 38 4.57 -5.00 -7.61
C VAL A 38 5.76 -5.40 -8.49
N SER A 39 6.13 -6.69 -8.50
CA SER A 39 7.24 -7.19 -9.33
C SER A 39 7.01 -6.96 -10.82
N ALA A 40 5.77 -7.19 -11.30
CA ALA A 40 5.41 -6.93 -12.68
C ALA A 40 5.45 -5.43 -13.03
N ALA A 41 4.94 -4.57 -12.13
CA ALA A 41 5.00 -3.12 -12.31
C ALA A 41 6.45 -2.62 -12.37
N VAL A 42 7.32 -3.15 -11.51
CA VAL A 42 8.75 -2.85 -11.50
C VAL A 42 9.41 -3.24 -12.82
N GLY A 43 9.20 -4.48 -13.29
CA GLY A 43 9.75 -4.95 -14.55
C GLY A 43 9.26 -4.12 -15.75
N ALA A 44 7.97 -3.81 -15.80
CA ALA A 44 7.39 -2.97 -16.84
C ALA A 44 7.92 -1.53 -16.80
N ALA A 45 8.05 -0.93 -15.60
CA ALA A 45 8.56 0.43 -15.44
C ALA A 45 10.02 0.51 -15.90
N TYR A 46 10.83 -0.49 -15.56
CA TYR A 46 12.21 -0.58 -16.02
C TYR A 46 12.31 -0.71 -17.54
N ALA A 47 11.52 -1.62 -18.13
CA ALA A 47 11.49 -1.81 -19.57
C ALA A 47 11.08 -0.53 -20.31
N ILE A 48 10.00 0.13 -19.88
CA ILE A 48 9.51 1.36 -20.50
C ILE A 48 10.51 2.51 -20.31
N ALA A 49 11.09 2.67 -19.12
CA ALA A 49 12.09 3.71 -18.89
C ALA A 49 13.35 3.51 -19.75
N THR A 50 13.75 2.26 -19.98
CA THR A 50 14.87 1.90 -20.86
C THR A 50 14.55 2.19 -22.33
N LEU A 51 13.33 1.86 -22.78
CA LEU A 51 12.87 2.16 -24.15
C LEU A 51 12.80 3.67 -24.41
N LEU A 52 12.37 4.45 -23.42
CA LEU A 52 12.33 5.91 -23.48
C LEU A 52 13.71 6.56 -23.28
N ARG A 53 14.77 5.77 -23.03
CA ARG A 53 16.14 6.22 -22.77
C ARG A 53 16.22 7.30 -21.68
N LEU A 54 15.42 7.13 -20.62
CA LEU A 54 15.44 8.06 -19.50
C LEU A 54 16.79 8.03 -18.78
N PRO A 55 17.46 9.17 -18.55
CA PRO A 55 18.79 9.22 -17.95
C PRO A 55 18.88 8.53 -16.59
N GLN A 56 17.81 8.62 -15.79
CA GLN A 56 17.74 7.95 -14.50
C GLN A 56 16.49 7.05 -14.40
N GLY A 57 16.33 6.14 -15.36
CA GLY A 57 15.17 5.23 -15.45
C GLY A 57 14.84 4.42 -14.18
N TYR A 58 15.81 4.23 -13.28
CA TYR A 58 15.57 3.64 -11.95
C TYR A 58 14.56 4.42 -11.09
N TRP A 59 14.38 5.73 -11.31
CA TRP A 59 13.37 6.50 -10.56
C TRP A 59 11.94 6.18 -10.96
N ALA A 60 11.71 5.79 -12.22
CA ALA A 60 10.42 5.24 -12.63
C ALA A 60 10.13 3.94 -11.88
N VAL A 61 11.15 3.09 -11.70
CA VAL A 61 11.05 1.85 -10.93
C VAL A 61 10.75 2.12 -9.46
N PHE A 62 11.52 3.00 -8.80
CA PHE A 62 11.27 3.40 -7.41
C PHE A 62 9.85 3.94 -7.23
N THR A 63 9.38 4.72 -8.19
CA THR A 63 8.02 5.25 -8.17
C THR A 63 6.99 4.15 -8.25
N ALA A 64 7.13 3.21 -9.19
CA ALA A 64 6.22 2.08 -9.31
C ALA A 64 6.13 1.28 -7.99
N VAL A 65 7.26 1.05 -7.30
CA VAL A 65 7.27 0.38 -5.98
C VAL A 65 6.48 1.19 -4.94
N ILE A 66 6.68 2.51 -4.89
CA ILE A 66 6.05 3.37 -3.89
C ILE A 66 4.55 3.51 -4.13
N VAL A 67 4.12 3.65 -5.39
CA VAL A 67 2.73 3.96 -5.70
C VAL A 67 1.83 2.73 -5.79
N VAL A 68 2.36 1.54 -6.10
CA VAL A 68 1.54 0.32 -6.19
C VAL A 68 1.10 -0.08 -4.78
N GLN A 69 -0.19 0.02 -4.53
CA GLN A 69 -0.81 -0.31 -3.24
C GLN A 69 -1.72 -1.53 -3.36
N ALA A 70 -2.30 -1.96 -2.24
CA ALA A 70 -3.20 -3.12 -2.19
C ALA A 70 -4.45 -2.92 -3.06
N SER A 71 -5.03 -1.71 -3.04
CA SER A 71 -6.20 -1.33 -3.82
C SER A 71 -5.89 -0.30 -4.91
N LEU A 72 -6.81 -0.21 -5.88
CA LEU A 72 -6.71 0.76 -6.97
C LEU A 72 -6.80 2.21 -6.47
N GLY A 73 -7.79 2.51 -5.63
CA GLY A 73 -7.98 3.85 -5.07
C GLY A 73 -6.75 4.33 -4.27
N ALA A 74 -6.14 3.44 -3.48
CA ALA A 74 -4.89 3.73 -2.78
C ALA A 74 -3.73 3.96 -3.75
N THR A 75 -3.63 3.17 -4.83
CA THR A 75 -2.58 3.32 -5.85
C THR A 75 -2.68 4.65 -6.59
N ILE A 76 -3.89 5.03 -7.00
CA ILE A 76 -4.16 6.30 -7.68
C ILE A 76 -3.85 7.48 -6.75
N THR A 77 -4.33 7.42 -5.50
CA THR A 77 -4.06 8.45 -4.49
C THR A 77 -2.55 8.60 -4.28
N ALA A 78 -1.83 7.50 -4.07
CA ALA A 78 -0.37 7.51 -3.92
C ALA A 78 0.33 8.06 -5.16
N SER A 79 -0.16 7.76 -6.36
CA SER A 79 0.39 8.27 -7.62
C SER A 79 0.22 9.79 -7.75
N ILE A 80 -0.95 10.32 -7.39
CA ILE A 80 -1.23 11.77 -7.41
C ILE A 80 -0.38 12.49 -6.35
N GLU A 81 -0.35 11.99 -5.11
CA GLU A 81 0.49 12.55 -4.04
C GLU A 81 1.97 12.55 -4.44
N ARG A 82 2.44 11.45 -5.05
CA ARG A 82 3.82 11.33 -5.51
C ARG A 82 4.11 12.31 -6.64
N PHE A 83 3.24 12.42 -7.63
CA PHE A 83 3.39 13.34 -8.75
C PHE A 83 3.41 14.80 -8.28
N LEU A 84 2.40 15.22 -7.51
CA LEU A 84 2.30 16.61 -7.01
C LEU A 84 3.48 16.95 -6.08
N GLY A 85 3.83 16.05 -5.17
CA GLY A 85 4.99 16.23 -4.29
C GLY A 85 6.28 16.36 -5.09
N THR A 86 6.48 15.54 -6.13
CA THR A 86 7.65 15.67 -7.00
C THR A 86 7.65 16.97 -7.77
N VAL A 87 6.54 17.41 -8.37
CA VAL A 87 6.50 18.68 -9.12
C VAL A 87 6.90 19.85 -8.21
N VAL A 88 6.28 19.95 -7.03
CA VAL A 88 6.60 21.01 -6.05
C VAL A 88 8.05 20.92 -5.59
N GLY A 89 8.50 19.72 -5.21
CA GLY A 89 9.86 19.50 -4.75
C GLY A 89 10.92 19.70 -5.83
N ALA A 90 10.64 19.35 -7.07
CA ALA A 90 11.55 19.52 -8.21
C ALA A 90 11.72 21.00 -8.56
N LEU A 91 10.63 21.78 -8.55
CA LEU A 91 10.69 23.23 -8.75
C LEU A 91 11.44 23.93 -7.61
N ALA A 92 11.08 23.63 -6.35
CA ALA A 92 11.77 24.19 -5.19
C ALA A 92 13.25 23.80 -5.16
N GLY A 93 13.56 22.54 -5.48
CA GLY A 93 14.92 22.02 -5.59
C GLY A 93 15.71 22.64 -6.74
N ALA A 94 15.09 22.90 -7.88
CA ALA A 94 15.74 23.59 -9.00
C ALA A 94 16.09 25.04 -8.64
N VAL A 95 15.19 25.75 -7.95
CA VAL A 95 15.47 27.10 -7.42
C VAL A 95 16.61 27.05 -6.39
N ALA A 96 16.57 26.09 -5.47
CA ALA A 96 17.63 25.89 -4.48
C ALA A 96 18.99 25.58 -5.16
N ALA A 97 19.01 24.74 -6.18
CA ALA A 97 20.21 24.40 -6.95
C ALA A 97 20.77 25.60 -7.70
N TYR A 98 19.92 26.41 -8.30
CA TYR A 98 20.32 27.65 -8.94
C TYR A 98 20.97 28.62 -7.93
N LEU A 99 20.37 28.78 -6.75
CA LEU A 99 20.93 29.60 -5.67
C LEU A 99 22.28 29.05 -5.20
N HIS A 100 22.40 27.73 -5.03
CA HIS A 100 23.64 27.08 -4.62
C HIS A 100 24.76 27.24 -5.65
N SER A 101 24.44 27.22 -6.95
CA SER A 101 25.43 27.46 -8.00
C SER A 101 26.01 28.88 -7.97
N ARG A 102 25.27 29.87 -7.44
CA ARG A 102 25.74 31.25 -7.28
C ARG A 102 26.44 31.51 -5.95
N TRP A 103 26.01 30.81 -4.90
CA TRP A 103 26.42 31.01 -3.51
C TRP A 103 26.76 29.66 -2.86
N SER A 104 27.82 29.05 -3.36
CA SER A 104 28.20 27.67 -3.03
C SER A 104 28.49 27.48 -1.54
N GLU A 105 29.10 28.48 -0.91
CA GLU A 105 29.45 28.56 0.50
C GLU A 105 28.22 28.53 1.43
N PHE A 106 27.04 28.89 0.92
CA PHE A 106 25.77 28.87 1.67
C PHE A 106 24.91 27.64 1.36
N GLY A 107 25.45 26.61 0.69
CA GLY A 107 24.69 25.42 0.29
C GLY A 107 23.92 24.74 1.42
N GLY A 108 24.54 24.60 2.60
CA GLY A 108 23.88 24.05 3.78
C GLY A 108 22.70 24.90 4.27
N LEU A 109 22.84 26.23 4.25
CA LEU A 109 21.76 27.15 4.63
C LEU A 109 20.60 27.10 3.62
N ILE A 110 20.92 27.09 2.32
CA ILE A 110 19.93 26.97 1.24
C ILE A 110 19.13 25.67 1.39
N LEU A 111 19.81 24.55 1.65
CA LEU A 111 19.16 23.27 1.92
C LEU A 111 18.23 23.36 3.13
N CYS A 112 18.72 23.85 4.28
CA CYS A 112 17.94 23.99 5.51
C CYS A 112 16.69 24.84 5.31
N LEU A 113 16.81 26.01 4.66
CA LEU A 113 15.69 26.90 4.39
C LEU A 113 14.67 26.26 3.43
N THR A 114 15.14 25.62 2.36
CA THR A 114 14.26 24.95 1.38
C THR A 114 13.48 23.82 2.04
N VAL A 115 14.14 22.98 2.83
CA VAL A 115 13.51 21.86 3.54
C VAL A 115 12.55 22.38 4.62
N ALA A 116 12.93 23.41 5.39
CA ALA A 116 12.06 24.00 6.40
C ALA A 116 10.78 24.58 5.78
N LEU A 117 10.90 25.31 4.66
CA LEU A 117 9.75 25.84 3.93
C LEU A 117 8.84 24.73 3.41
N LEU A 118 9.41 23.70 2.77
CA LEU A 118 8.63 22.59 2.26
C LEU A 118 8.00 21.77 3.40
N ALA A 119 8.68 21.57 4.52
CA ALA A 119 8.13 20.90 5.69
C ALA A 119 6.93 21.67 6.27
N PHE A 120 7.00 23.01 6.31
CA PHE A 120 5.86 23.84 6.66
C PHE A 120 4.71 23.70 5.65
N VAL A 121 4.99 23.63 4.35
CA VAL A 121 3.95 23.37 3.35
C VAL A 121 3.33 21.97 3.55
N VAL A 122 4.13 20.96 3.90
CA VAL A 122 3.64 19.60 4.15
C VAL A 122 2.75 19.54 5.40
N SER A 123 3.01 20.34 6.43
CA SER A 123 2.13 20.38 7.61
C SER A 123 0.72 20.92 7.29
N ILE A 124 0.61 21.80 6.30
CA ILE A 124 -0.67 22.34 5.80
C ILE A 124 -1.28 21.40 4.74
N ARG A 125 -0.45 20.81 3.88
CA ARG A 125 -0.87 19.90 2.79
C ARG A 125 -0.08 18.59 2.84
N PRO A 126 -0.54 17.60 3.64
CA PRO A 126 0.14 16.32 3.78
C PRO A 126 0.33 15.52 2.49
N SER A 127 -0.49 15.79 1.47
CA SER A 127 -0.34 15.19 0.13
C SER A 127 0.99 15.53 -0.55
N LEU A 128 1.69 16.59 -0.12
CA LEU A 128 2.98 17.02 -0.65
C LEU A 128 4.18 16.42 0.11
N LYS A 129 3.98 15.37 0.92
CA LYS A 129 5.04 14.72 1.72
C LYS A 129 6.30 14.31 0.95
N ALA A 130 6.21 14.10 -0.36
CA ALA A 130 7.37 13.76 -1.20
C ALA A 130 8.21 14.98 -1.63
N ALA A 131 7.71 16.20 -1.46
CA ALA A 131 8.36 17.42 -1.93
C ALA A 131 9.71 17.72 -1.24
N PRO A 132 9.83 17.69 0.10
CA PRO A 132 11.11 17.99 0.76
C PRO A 132 12.23 17.06 0.29
N VAL A 133 11.96 15.74 0.27
CA VAL A 133 12.93 14.74 -0.17
C VAL A 133 13.33 14.94 -1.63
N THR A 134 12.36 15.24 -2.50
CA THR A 134 12.64 15.53 -3.92
C THR A 134 13.52 16.76 -4.08
N ALA A 135 13.26 17.83 -3.31
CA ALA A 135 14.07 19.05 -3.37
C ALA A 135 15.52 18.81 -2.92
N VAL A 136 15.73 18.01 -1.87
CA VAL A 136 17.07 17.61 -1.42
C VAL A 136 17.80 16.83 -2.52
N ILE A 137 17.14 15.84 -3.13
CA ILE A 137 17.72 15.04 -4.21
C ILE A 137 18.12 15.93 -5.39
N MET A 138 17.28 16.90 -5.77
CA MET A 138 17.60 17.84 -6.83
C MET A 138 18.83 18.68 -6.50
N LEU A 139 18.92 19.20 -5.28
CA LEU A 139 20.05 20.02 -4.84
C LEU A 139 21.38 19.25 -4.85
N ILE A 140 21.36 17.98 -4.45
CA ILE A 140 22.56 17.11 -4.47
C ILE A 140 22.89 16.67 -5.89
N GLY A 141 21.87 16.35 -6.70
CA GLY A 141 22.01 15.81 -8.05
C GLY A 141 22.56 16.80 -9.09
N THR A 142 22.41 18.11 -8.88
CA THR A 142 22.93 19.14 -9.79
C THR A 142 24.45 19.26 -9.82
N THR A 143 25.17 18.46 -9.02
CA THR A 143 26.62 18.26 -9.15
C THR A 143 27.04 17.66 -10.50
N THR A 144 26.07 17.25 -11.35
CA THR A 144 26.27 16.63 -12.67
C THR A 144 26.28 17.58 -13.88
N HIS A 145 26.50 18.89 -13.70
CA HIS A 145 26.57 19.92 -14.76
C HIS A 145 25.31 20.09 -15.65
N MET A 146 24.19 19.43 -15.36
CA MET A 146 22.93 19.65 -16.06
C MET A 146 22.19 20.89 -15.52
N ASP A 147 21.50 21.59 -16.42
CA ASP A 147 20.61 22.69 -16.04
C ASP A 147 19.56 22.19 -15.02
N PRO A 148 19.39 22.86 -13.86
CA PRO A 148 18.43 22.48 -12.84
C PRO A 148 16.99 22.31 -13.35
N LEU A 149 16.57 23.12 -14.32
CA LEU A 149 15.22 23.04 -14.90
C LEU A 149 15.07 21.81 -15.79
N ILE A 150 16.09 21.47 -16.58
CA ILE A 150 16.10 20.25 -17.40
C ILE A 150 16.05 19.03 -16.47
N ALA A 151 16.89 19.00 -15.44
CA ALA A 151 16.90 17.92 -14.46
C ALA A 151 15.53 17.78 -13.75
N ALA A 152 14.86 18.89 -13.41
CA ALA A 152 13.53 18.88 -12.83
C ALA A 152 12.48 18.30 -13.80
N SER A 153 12.53 18.68 -15.08
CA SER A 153 11.62 18.17 -16.10
C SER A 153 11.78 16.65 -16.31
N LEU A 154 13.02 16.15 -16.35
CA LEU A 154 13.33 14.73 -16.46
C LEU A 154 12.82 13.97 -15.24
N ARG A 155 12.98 14.53 -14.04
CA ARG A 155 12.46 13.95 -12.82
C ARG A 155 10.94 13.79 -12.88
N VAL A 156 10.22 14.84 -13.31
CA VAL A 156 8.77 14.77 -13.45
C VAL A 156 8.37 13.70 -14.47
N ALA A 157 9.08 13.59 -15.60
CA ALA A 157 8.84 12.55 -16.59
C ALA A 157 9.06 11.13 -16.02
N GLU A 158 10.15 10.90 -15.28
CA GLU A 158 10.47 9.61 -14.64
C GLU A 158 9.38 9.19 -13.64
N ILE A 159 8.94 10.10 -12.77
CA ILE A 159 7.86 9.84 -11.82
C ILE A 159 6.54 9.59 -12.56
N THR A 160 6.27 10.33 -13.64
CA THR A 160 5.06 10.12 -14.45
C THR A 160 5.01 8.72 -15.05
N VAL A 161 6.12 8.25 -15.64
CA VAL A 161 6.21 6.90 -16.19
C VAL A 161 5.98 5.85 -15.10
N GLY A 162 6.66 5.97 -13.96
CA GLY A 162 6.50 5.04 -12.84
C GLY A 162 5.07 5.01 -12.29
N SER A 163 4.43 6.18 -12.15
CA SER A 163 3.05 6.30 -11.70
C SER A 163 2.06 5.68 -12.68
N LEU A 164 2.20 5.97 -13.98
CA LEU A 164 1.33 5.41 -15.02
C LEU A 164 1.44 3.88 -15.08
N VAL A 165 2.66 3.35 -15.02
CA VAL A 165 2.90 1.91 -15.01
C VAL A 165 2.35 1.27 -13.74
N GLY A 166 2.54 1.90 -12.59
CA GLY A 166 2.00 1.41 -11.32
C GLY A 166 0.47 1.33 -11.33
N VAL A 167 -0.20 2.38 -11.80
CA VAL A 167 -1.66 2.39 -11.96
C VAL A 167 -2.12 1.33 -12.97
N ALA A 168 -1.46 1.25 -14.14
CA ALA A 168 -1.79 0.26 -15.16
C ALA A 168 -1.62 -1.17 -14.64
N ALA A 169 -0.54 -1.47 -13.92
CA ALA A 169 -0.33 -2.77 -13.30
C ALA A 169 -1.40 -3.11 -12.26
N THR A 170 -1.82 -2.15 -11.43
CA THR A 170 -2.91 -2.36 -10.47
C THR A 170 -4.27 -2.57 -11.14
N LEU A 171 -4.50 -1.93 -12.30
CA LEU A 171 -5.71 -2.13 -13.10
C LEU A 171 -5.74 -3.50 -13.80
N LEU A 172 -4.61 -3.92 -14.38
CA LEU A 172 -4.54 -5.10 -15.23
C LEU A 172 -4.25 -6.39 -14.46
N ILE A 173 -3.52 -6.31 -13.34
CA ILE A 173 -3.02 -7.49 -12.61
C ILE A 173 -3.79 -7.65 -11.29
N PHE A 174 -4.77 -8.56 -11.32
CA PHE A 174 -5.64 -8.90 -10.18
C PHE A 174 -6.33 -7.68 -9.56
N PRO A 175 -7.19 -6.93 -10.28
CA PRO A 175 -7.78 -5.70 -9.76
C PRO A 175 -8.51 -5.95 -8.44
N ALA A 176 -7.95 -5.44 -7.35
CA ALA A 176 -8.58 -5.48 -6.03
C ALA A 176 -9.35 -4.17 -5.87
N ARG A 177 -10.65 -4.22 -6.17
CA ARG A 177 -11.59 -3.11 -5.92
C ARG A 177 -11.84 -3.04 -4.41
N ALA A 178 -11.72 -1.87 -3.79
CA ALA A 178 -11.89 -1.74 -2.34
C ALA A 178 -13.30 -2.18 -1.92
N HIS A 179 -14.30 -1.94 -2.77
CA HIS A 179 -15.66 -2.45 -2.57
C HIS A 179 -15.72 -3.98 -2.41
N ALA A 180 -14.95 -4.75 -3.18
CA ALA A 180 -14.91 -6.20 -3.04
C ALA A 180 -14.27 -6.63 -1.71
N ALA A 181 -13.28 -5.87 -1.23
CA ALA A 181 -12.65 -6.09 0.07
C ALA A 181 -13.61 -5.74 1.23
N VAL A 182 -14.39 -4.66 1.11
CA VAL A 182 -15.44 -4.30 2.08
C VAL A 182 -16.49 -5.40 2.18
N VAL A 183 -17.03 -5.87 1.05
CA VAL A 183 -18.05 -6.94 1.03
C VAL A 183 -17.51 -8.22 1.65
N ALA A 184 -16.28 -8.63 1.32
CA ALA A 184 -15.66 -9.82 1.90
C ALA A 184 -15.44 -9.69 3.42
N SER A 185 -15.03 -8.51 3.89
CA SER A 185 -14.89 -8.23 5.33
C SER A 185 -16.24 -8.29 6.06
N ILE A 186 -17.31 -7.73 5.48
CA ILE A 186 -18.66 -7.80 6.05
C ILE A 186 -19.12 -9.26 6.15
N GLN A 187 -18.97 -10.06 5.08
CA GLN A 187 -19.32 -11.48 5.10
C GLN A 187 -18.58 -12.24 6.21
N LYS A 188 -17.28 -11.95 6.42
CA LYS A 188 -16.49 -12.56 7.49
C LYS A 188 -17.00 -12.17 8.88
N ILE A 189 -17.35 -10.90 9.10
CA ILE A 189 -17.90 -10.41 10.36
C ILE A 189 -19.23 -11.09 10.67
N VAL A 190 -20.14 -11.15 9.69
CA VAL A 190 -21.45 -11.81 9.84
C VAL A 190 -21.29 -13.30 10.16
N GLY A 191 -20.35 -13.99 9.50
CA GLY A 191 -20.06 -15.40 9.80
C GLY A 191 -19.51 -15.64 11.21
N LEU A 192 -18.62 -14.76 11.70
CA LEU A 192 -18.10 -14.84 13.06
C LEU A 192 -19.19 -14.55 14.11
N GLN A 193 -20.08 -13.60 13.84
CA GLN A 193 -21.23 -13.31 14.71
C GLN A 193 -22.20 -14.49 14.78
N ALA A 194 -22.46 -15.16 13.66
CA ALA A 194 -23.29 -16.36 13.63
C ALA A 194 -22.68 -17.49 14.47
N GLN A 195 -21.36 -17.71 14.37
CA GLN A 195 -20.67 -18.71 15.20
C GLN A 195 -20.75 -18.42 16.71
N ILE A 196 -20.60 -17.15 17.11
CA ILE A 196 -20.72 -16.76 18.53
C ILE A 196 -22.16 -16.96 19.02
N LEU A 197 -23.16 -16.61 18.21
CA LEU A 197 -24.57 -16.85 18.56
C LEU A 197 -24.90 -18.34 18.69
N GLU A 198 -24.36 -19.16 17.79
CA GLU A 198 -24.54 -20.61 17.81
C GLU A 198 -23.89 -21.24 19.05
N SER A 199 -22.67 -20.82 19.42
CA SER A 199 -22.01 -21.29 20.65
C SER A 199 -22.78 -20.89 21.92
N HIS A 200 -23.34 -19.68 21.97
CA HIS A 200 -24.22 -19.28 23.08
C HIS A 200 -25.50 -20.11 23.13
N ALA A 201 -26.10 -20.42 21.98
CA ALA A 201 -27.30 -21.25 21.89
C ALA A 201 -27.04 -22.72 22.29
N GLU A 202 -25.85 -23.24 22.04
CA GLU A 202 -25.41 -24.58 22.48
C GLU A 202 -25.11 -24.63 23.98
N ALA A 203 -24.45 -23.59 24.51
CA ALA A 203 -24.20 -23.45 25.95
C ALA A 203 -25.52 -23.39 26.75
N LEU A 204 -26.53 -22.67 26.25
CA LEU A 204 -27.88 -22.65 26.85
C LEU A 204 -28.60 -24.00 26.78
N ARG A 205 -28.25 -24.87 25.83
CA ARG A 205 -28.76 -26.25 25.73
C ARG A 205 -27.99 -27.24 26.61
N GLY A 206 -27.01 -26.78 27.39
CA GLY A 206 -26.23 -27.61 28.31
C GLY A 206 -25.13 -28.43 27.63
N ALA A 207 -24.76 -28.10 26.38
CA ALA A 207 -23.59 -28.70 25.75
C ALA A 207 -22.30 -28.20 26.42
N PRO A 208 -21.27 -29.05 26.59
CA PRO A 208 -19.99 -28.61 27.12
C PRO A 208 -19.36 -27.56 26.20
N ASP A 209 -19.11 -26.40 26.77
CA ASP A 209 -18.55 -25.26 26.07
C ASP A 209 -17.12 -25.57 25.60
N THR A 210 -16.97 -25.75 24.29
CA THR A 210 -15.69 -26.04 23.63
C THR A 210 -15.16 -24.81 22.87
N THR A 211 -15.84 -23.67 22.98
CA THR A 211 -15.53 -22.47 22.20
C THR A 211 -14.53 -21.59 22.93
N ASP A 212 -13.41 -21.30 22.29
CA ASP A 212 -12.44 -20.31 22.78
C ASP A 212 -12.98 -18.90 22.51
N TYR A 213 -13.81 -18.40 23.43
CA TYR A 213 -14.47 -17.09 23.33
C TYR A 213 -13.48 -15.94 23.17
N LEU A 214 -12.31 -16.01 23.82
CA LEU A 214 -11.28 -14.97 23.71
C LEU A 214 -10.75 -14.90 22.27
N LYS A 215 -10.47 -16.05 21.67
CA LYS A 215 -10.04 -16.15 20.27
C LYS A 215 -11.12 -15.68 19.29
N ALA A 216 -12.38 -16.06 19.50
CA ALA A 216 -13.49 -15.62 18.65
C ALA A 216 -13.68 -14.09 18.72
N GLN A 217 -13.53 -13.50 19.91
CA GLN A 217 -13.63 -12.06 20.10
C GLN A 217 -12.44 -11.31 19.46
N ASP A 218 -11.24 -11.86 19.53
CA ASP A 218 -10.04 -11.31 18.88
C ASP A 218 -10.12 -11.40 17.34
N ASP A 219 -10.61 -12.52 16.81
CA ASP A 219 -10.86 -12.68 15.37
C ASP A 219 -11.90 -11.68 14.85
N LEU A 220 -12.94 -11.40 15.64
CA LEU A 220 -13.95 -10.38 15.34
C LEU A 220 -13.36 -8.97 15.37
N ARG A 221 -12.58 -8.62 16.40
CA ARG A 221 -11.88 -7.32 16.49
C ARG A 221 -10.95 -7.11 15.30
N ALA A 222 -10.18 -8.14 14.94
CA ALA A 222 -9.29 -8.09 13.78
C ALA A 222 -10.06 -7.94 12.45
N ALA A 223 -11.24 -8.59 12.33
CA ALA A 223 -12.09 -8.43 11.15
C ALA A 223 -12.71 -7.03 11.06
N LEU A 224 -13.13 -6.44 12.17
CA LEU A 224 -13.63 -5.05 12.24
C LEU A 224 -12.56 -4.02 11.88
N ALA A 225 -11.32 -4.18 12.36
CA ALA A 225 -10.21 -3.31 11.99
C ALA A 225 -9.89 -3.38 10.48
N LYS A 226 -9.98 -4.58 9.90
CA LYS A 226 -9.85 -4.78 8.45
C LYS A 226 -10.99 -4.14 7.66
N LEU A 227 -12.22 -4.19 8.16
CA LEU A 227 -13.37 -3.52 7.55
C LEU A 227 -13.19 -2.00 7.53
N GLN A 228 -12.78 -1.40 8.64
CA GLN A 228 -12.53 0.04 8.71
C GLN A 228 -11.47 0.50 7.71
N THR A 229 -10.38 -0.28 7.57
CA THR A 229 -9.33 -0.02 6.59
C THR A 229 -9.88 -0.10 5.17
N ALA A 230 -10.60 -1.18 4.85
CA ALA A 230 -11.21 -1.37 3.53
C ALA A 230 -12.26 -0.30 3.18
N MET A 231 -13.04 0.16 4.16
CA MET A 231 -13.99 1.25 3.98
C MET A 231 -13.30 2.58 3.69
N THR A 232 -12.25 2.91 4.45
CA THR A 232 -11.47 4.13 4.22
C THR A 232 -10.86 4.14 2.80
N GLU A 233 -10.45 2.97 2.30
CA GLU A 233 -10.00 2.81 0.92
C GLU A 233 -11.13 2.95 -0.11
N ALA A 234 -12.32 2.41 0.19
CA ALA A 234 -13.50 2.54 -0.68
C ALA A 234 -14.03 3.98 -0.76
N ASP A 235 -13.95 4.73 0.33
CA ASP A 235 -14.29 6.16 0.35
C ASP A 235 -13.31 6.96 -0.52
N ARG A 236 -12.02 6.63 -0.47
CA ARG A 236 -11.00 7.22 -1.37
C ARG A 236 -11.22 6.85 -2.84
N GLU A 237 -11.64 5.61 -3.12
CA GLU A 237 -11.98 5.14 -4.47
C GLU A 237 -13.24 5.85 -5.03
N SER A 238 -14.22 6.14 -4.16
CA SER A 238 -15.43 6.89 -4.51
C SER A 238 -15.15 8.38 -4.71
N ALA A 239 -14.28 8.98 -3.89
CA ALA A 239 -13.83 10.36 -4.02
C ALA A 239 -13.04 10.62 -5.33
N THR A 240 -12.43 9.58 -5.90
CA THR A 240 -11.76 9.63 -7.21
C THR A 240 -12.70 9.43 -8.41
N LYS A 241 -14.04 9.39 -8.20
CA LYS A 241 -15.08 9.29 -9.23
C LYS A 241 -14.95 8.10 -10.20
N LEU A 242 -14.31 7.00 -9.78
CA LEU A 242 -14.11 5.80 -10.59
C LEU A 242 -15.13 4.67 -10.30
N SER A 243 -16.12 4.92 -9.43
CA SER A 243 -17.14 3.95 -9.05
C SER A 243 -18.52 4.62 -8.95
N ASP A 244 -19.47 4.14 -9.75
CA ASP A 244 -20.85 4.64 -9.88
C ASP A 244 -21.81 4.12 -8.76
N ARG A 245 -21.25 3.55 -7.69
CA ARG A 245 -22.01 3.09 -6.53
C ARG A 245 -21.28 3.46 -5.23
N SER A 246 -21.66 4.59 -4.65
CA SER A 246 -21.29 4.93 -3.28
C SER A 246 -21.78 3.82 -2.35
N VAL A 247 -20.86 3.18 -1.62
CA VAL A 247 -21.24 2.37 -0.47
C VAL A 247 -22.00 3.31 0.47
N SER A 248 -23.29 3.04 0.65
CA SER A 248 -24.17 3.92 1.43
C SER A 248 -23.65 4.04 2.86
N ASP A 249 -23.46 5.29 3.32
CA ASP A 249 -23.15 5.68 4.71
C ASP A 249 -24.06 5.05 5.77
N ALA A 250 -25.15 4.42 5.35
CA ALA A 250 -26.04 3.65 6.20
C ALA A 250 -25.34 2.43 6.82
N LEU A 251 -24.57 1.66 6.06
CA LEU A 251 -23.99 0.38 6.51
C LEU A 251 -23.07 0.52 7.75
N PRO A 252 -22.14 1.50 7.79
CA PRO A 252 -21.31 1.72 8.97
C PRO A 252 -22.11 2.10 10.20
N ARG A 253 -23.15 2.93 10.04
CA ARG A 253 -24.01 3.36 11.16
C ARG A 253 -24.79 2.20 11.74
N THR A 254 -25.29 1.29 10.89
CA THR A 254 -26.04 0.11 11.36
C THR A 254 -25.13 -0.85 12.13
N LEU A 255 -23.92 -1.11 11.62
CA LEU A 255 -22.95 -1.97 12.30
C LEU A 255 -22.44 -1.38 13.62
N TRP A 256 -22.34 -0.05 13.71
CA TRP A 256 -21.92 0.61 14.94
C TRP A 256 -22.99 0.60 16.03
N ARG A 257 -24.28 0.69 15.65
CA ARG A 257 -25.40 0.52 16.58
C ARG A 257 -25.46 -0.90 17.14
N LEU A 258 -25.27 -1.89 16.29
CA LEU A 258 -25.29 -3.31 16.68
C LEU A 258 -24.14 -3.74 17.62
N ARG A 259 -23.11 -2.90 17.77
CA ARG A 259 -22.01 -3.11 18.73
C ARG A 259 -22.32 -2.52 20.11
N ASN A 260 -23.22 -1.53 20.17
CA ASN A 260 -23.51 -0.77 21.38
C ASN A 260 -24.83 -1.15 22.04
N ASP A 261 -25.67 -1.94 21.36
CA ASP A 261 -26.83 -2.65 21.90
C ASP A 261 -26.41 -4.07 22.32
#